data_AF-A0A0F4NFI2-F1
#
_entry.id   AF-A0A0F4NFI2-F1
#
_cell.length_a   1.000
_cell.length_b   1.000
_cell.length_c   1.000
_cell.angle_alpha   90.00
_cell.angle_beta   90.00
_cell.angle_gamma   90.00
#
_symmetry.space_group_name_H-M   'P 1'
#
loop_
_entity.id
_entity.type
_entity.pdbx_description
1 polymer ?
#
loop_
_entity_poly.entity_id
_entity_poly.type
_entity_poly.pdbx_seq_one_letter_code
_entity_poly.pdbx_strand_id
1 'polypeptide(L)'
;MSQKLTLKDRILTLVSGVPPMPELTESELAEQPRGITIRFRPEVRKFLDHQSEHLGCSIQDLVSMTMTSIMKASEQPLASDLEIVCTRFRQLFELHGVSTFDIPDLFGDGKLSRSSLLDDRLLVDSLSDEMLKDICNKFNVQLDWLKGNSDQPIPYSGHYQFYKNIGYVAYQLARYTLKSERPRVLFIIKHENAFQIEEEMAEAAKDDSSDKEIPIGVVIERNLRFGDRSVRVYDVLKSERWNYKKCRVQLKTLMLFCQKTGISFDGVRLTSANFSQLFHSERFPVEILQNANTTHAWFPDALLWDNEERNPEYGELATVFECYSKGGYEASARYLHIHEKAVKTPWKLKDVDAYIDGSLHQETT
;
A
#
# COMPACT_ATOMS: atom_id res chain seq x y z
N MET A 1 -12.13 39.83 3.77
CA MET A 1 -10.98 38.92 3.85
C MET A 1 -11.10 37.93 2.69
N SER A 2 -10.19 37.97 1.72
CA SER A 2 -10.21 37.05 0.58
C SER A 2 -9.73 35.67 1.07
N GLN A 3 -10.63 34.69 1.11
CA GLN A 3 -10.28 33.30 1.38
C GLN A 3 -9.32 32.84 0.27
N LYS A 4 -8.08 32.50 0.64
CA LYS A 4 -7.13 31.92 -0.31
C LYS A 4 -7.62 30.52 -0.68
N LEU A 5 -8.27 30.41 -1.84
CA LEU A 5 -8.63 29.12 -2.45
C LEU A 5 -7.37 28.27 -2.63
N THR A 6 -7.42 27.03 -2.15
CA THR A 6 -6.36 26.04 -2.36
C THR A 6 -6.25 25.69 -3.84
N LEU A 7 -5.16 25.03 -4.26
CA LEU A 7 -5.04 24.56 -5.66
C LEU A 7 -6.20 23.64 -6.04
N LYS A 8 -6.59 22.75 -5.12
CA LYS A 8 -7.73 21.85 -5.29
C LYS A 8 -9.03 22.62 -5.50
N ASP A 9 -9.29 23.65 -4.70
CA ASP A 9 -10.50 24.48 -4.85
C ASP A 9 -10.53 25.23 -6.19
N ARG A 10 -9.38 25.71 -6.66
CA ARG A 10 -9.29 26.42 -7.95
C ARG A 10 -9.54 25.50 -9.13
N ILE A 11 -8.96 24.29 -9.11
CA ILE A 11 -9.20 23.28 -10.15
C ILE A 11 -10.65 22.82 -10.10
N LEU A 12 -11.19 22.54 -8.91
CA LEU A 12 -12.58 22.15 -8.76
C LEU A 12 -13.52 23.24 -9.30
N THR A 13 -13.27 24.51 -8.99
CA THR A 13 -14.06 25.63 -9.53
C THR A 13 -14.01 25.69 -11.07
N LEU A 14 -12.84 25.40 -11.67
CA LEU A 14 -12.68 25.34 -13.13
C LEU A 14 -13.37 24.14 -13.77
N VAL A 15 -13.66 23.07 -13.02
CA VAL A 15 -14.28 21.86 -13.57
C VAL A 15 -15.79 21.86 -13.30
N SER A 16 -16.22 22.13 -12.06
CA SER A 16 -17.61 22.01 -11.63
C SER A 16 -18.40 23.33 -11.63
N GLY A 17 -17.73 24.47 -11.80
CA GLY A 17 -18.35 25.81 -11.79
C GLY A 17 -18.59 26.41 -13.18
N VAL A 18 -18.37 25.65 -14.25
CA VAL A 18 -18.44 26.15 -15.63
C VAL A 18 -19.90 26.10 -16.12
N PRO A 19 -20.43 27.19 -16.69
CA PRO A 19 -21.70 27.12 -17.40
C PRO A 19 -21.58 26.13 -18.57
N PRO A 20 -22.65 25.37 -18.91
CA PRO A 20 -22.60 24.42 -20.01
C PRO A 20 -22.14 25.12 -21.29
N MET A 21 -21.16 24.52 -21.97
CA MET A 21 -20.66 25.05 -23.23
C MET A 21 -21.81 25.08 -24.25
N PRO A 22 -21.95 26.18 -25.02
CA PRO A 22 -22.92 26.21 -26.11
C PRO A 22 -22.61 25.10 -27.12
N GLU A 23 -23.64 24.44 -27.64
CA GLU A 23 -23.45 23.50 -28.74
C GLU A 23 -22.87 24.26 -29.95
N LEU A 24 -21.73 23.78 -30.44
CA LEU A 24 -21.10 24.32 -31.64
C LEU A 24 -21.96 23.94 -32.85
N THR A 25 -22.18 24.91 -33.74
CA THR A 25 -22.83 24.67 -35.04
C THR A 25 -21.94 23.81 -35.94
N GLU A 26 -22.52 23.15 -36.95
CA GLU A 26 -21.74 22.39 -37.94
C GLU A 26 -20.67 23.24 -38.64
N SER A 27 -20.91 24.54 -38.83
CA SER A 27 -19.91 25.45 -39.39
C SER A 27 -18.75 25.74 -38.43
N GLU A 28 -19.02 25.82 -37.13
CA GLU A 28 -17.99 26.03 -36.11
C GLU A 28 -17.14 24.77 -35.89
N LEU A 29 -17.75 23.58 -35.96
CA LEU A 29 -17.04 22.30 -35.94
C LEU A 29 -16.12 22.10 -37.15
N ALA A 30 -16.44 22.73 -38.28
CA ALA A 30 -15.64 22.69 -39.50
C ALA A 30 -14.54 23.78 -39.54
N GLU A 31 -14.48 24.71 -38.57
CA GLU A 31 -13.43 25.72 -38.54
C GLU A 31 -12.07 25.10 -38.24
N GLN A 32 -11.03 25.56 -38.97
CA GLN A 32 -9.67 25.18 -38.63
C GLN A 32 -9.25 25.79 -37.28
N PRO A 33 -8.42 25.08 -36.49
CA PRO A 33 -7.93 25.58 -35.21
C PRO A 33 -7.30 26.97 -35.37
N ARG A 34 -7.80 27.96 -34.61
CA ARG A 34 -7.25 29.31 -34.61
C ARG A 34 -6.19 29.45 -33.52
N GLY A 35 -4.98 29.82 -33.92
CA GLY A 35 -3.91 30.12 -32.98
C GLY A 35 -4.22 31.35 -32.14
N ILE A 36 -4.04 31.24 -30.82
CA ILE A 36 -4.10 32.37 -29.89
C ILE A 36 -2.70 32.64 -29.31
N THR A 37 -2.38 33.92 -29.08
CA THR A 37 -1.11 34.28 -28.42
C THR A 37 -1.32 34.38 -26.92
N ILE A 38 -0.74 33.43 -26.17
CA ILE A 38 -0.76 33.45 -24.70
C ILE A 38 0.59 33.99 -24.19
N ARG A 39 0.56 34.97 -23.29
CA ARG A 39 1.76 35.53 -22.65
C ARG A 39 1.89 35.00 -21.22
N PHE A 40 2.86 34.13 -20.99
CA PHE A 40 3.16 33.58 -19.67
C PHE A 40 4.13 34.47 -18.90
N ARG A 41 3.99 34.50 -17.57
CA ARG A 41 5.02 35.04 -16.69
C ARG A 41 6.29 34.18 -16.78
N PRO A 42 7.50 34.74 -16.56
CA PRO A 42 8.75 34.00 -16.72
C PRO A 42 8.81 32.67 -15.95
N GLU A 43 8.33 32.66 -14.71
CA GLU A 43 8.30 31.45 -13.86
C GLU A 43 7.36 30.36 -14.40
N VAL A 44 6.19 30.75 -14.91
CA VAL A 44 5.22 29.82 -15.52
C VAL A 44 5.76 29.29 -16.84
N ARG A 45 6.39 30.16 -17.64
CA ARG A 45 7.04 29.77 -18.89
C ARG A 45 8.12 28.72 -18.64
N LYS A 46 9.02 28.97 -17.68
CA LYS A 46 10.10 28.03 -17.34
C LYS A 46 9.56 26.68 -16.85
N PHE A 47 8.46 26.69 -16.10
CA PHE A 47 7.77 25.46 -15.72
C PHE A 47 7.23 24.70 -16.94
N LEU A 48 6.51 25.38 -17.84
CA LEU A 48 5.95 24.77 -19.05
C LEU A 48 7.02 24.25 -20.01
N ASP A 49 8.12 24.99 -20.19
CA ASP A 49 9.28 24.55 -20.98
C ASP A 49 9.76 23.18 -20.47
N HIS A 50 10.02 23.08 -19.17
CA HIS A 50 10.49 21.84 -18.55
C HIS A 50 9.51 20.66 -18.67
N GLN A 51 8.21 20.91 -18.49
CA GLN A 51 7.19 19.87 -18.65
C GLN A 51 7.07 19.41 -20.10
N SER A 52 7.09 20.35 -21.06
CA SER A 52 6.98 20.03 -22.48
C SER A 52 8.19 19.24 -22.99
N GLU A 53 9.40 19.58 -22.52
CA GLU A 53 10.62 18.81 -22.80
C GLU A 53 10.54 17.38 -22.25
N HIS A 54 10.06 17.22 -21.01
CA HIS A 54 9.89 15.91 -20.40
C HIS A 54 8.88 15.03 -21.15
N LEU A 55 7.80 15.64 -21.65
CA LEU A 55 6.74 14.98 -22.40
C LEU A 55 7.04 14.83 -23.91
N GLY A 56 8.11 15.45 -24.41
CA GLY A 56 8.51 15.41 -25.82
C GLY A 56 7.53 16.13 -26.76
N CYS A 57 6.82 17.16 -26.28
CA CYS A 57 5.85 17.93 -27.08
C CYS A 57 6.16 19.44 -27.06
N SER A 58 5.46 20.23 -27.88
CA SER A 58 5.60 21.69 -27.81
C SER A 58 4.79 22.26 -26.63
N ILE A 59 5.16 23.45 -26.15
CA ILE A 59 4.36 24.18 -25.13
C ILE A 59 2.91 24.39 -25.61
N GLN A 60 2.72 24.66 -26.90
CA GLN A 60 1.38 24.85 -27.46
C GLN A 60 0.56 23.56 -27.37
N ASP A 61 1.16 22.42 -27.69
CA ASP A 61 0.51 21.11 -27.56
C ASP A 61 0.18 20.81 -26.10
N LEU A 62 1.13 21.04 -25.18
CA LEU A 62 0.92 20.84 -23.74
C LEU A 62 -0.25 21.69 -23.21
N VAL A 63 -0.29 22.96 -23.59
CA VAL A 63 -1.37 23.88 -23.19
C VAL A 63 -2.70 23.44 -23.80
N SER A 64 -2.71 23.08 -25.08
CA SER A 64 -3.90 22.57 -25.77
C SER A 64 -4.44 21.32 -25.10
N MET A 65 -3.58 20.30 -24.87
CA MET A 65 -3.92 19.06 -24.17
C MET A 65 -4.51 19.34 -22.78
N THR A 66 -3.89 20.24 -22.02
CA THR A 66 -4.36 20.59 -20.67
C THR A 66 -5.73 21.25 -20.72
N MET A 67 -5.94 22.22 -21.61
CA MET A 67 -7.22 22.93 -21.74
C MET A 67 -8.33 22.02 -22.26
N THR A 68 -8.04 21.16 -23.25
CA THR A 68 -8.99 20.15 -23.74
C THR A 68 -9.38 19.18 -22.64
N SER A 69 -8.43 18.77 -21.79
CA SER A 69 -8.71 17.87 -20.67
C SER A 69 -9.62 18.53 -19.63
N ILE A 70 -9.36 19.80 -19.29
CA ILE A 70 -10.22 20.58 -18.37
C ILE A 70 -11.63 20.70 -18.97
N MET A 71 -11.75 21.08 -20.24
CA MET A 71 -13.03 21.21 -20.94
C MET A 71 -13.83 19.90 -20.92
N LYS A 72 -13.20 18.77 -21.28
CA LYS A 72 -13.85 17.46 -21.25
C LYS A 72 -14.31 17.07 -19.85
N ALA A 73 -13.48 17.31 -18.82
CA ALA A 73 -13.84 17.05 -17.43
C ALA A 73 -15.02 17.91 -16.96
N SER A 74 -15.14 19.15 -17.44
CA SER A 74 -16.28 20.04 -17.15
C SER A 74 -17.56 19.61 -17.85
N GLU A 75 -17.48 19.17 -19.11
CA GLU A 75 -18.65 18.87 -19.95
C GLU A 75 -19.19 17.45 -19.74
N GLN A 76 -18.31 16.48 -19.48
CA GLN A 76 -18.66 15.08 -19.30
C GLN A 76 -18.04 14.51 -18.01
N PRO A 77 -18.47 14.98 -16.82
CA PRO A 77 -17.92 14.49 -15.54
C PRO A 77 -18.00 12.97 -15.41
N LEU A 78 -19.10 12.37 -15.87
CA LEU A 78 -19.31 10.92 -15.83
C LEU A 78 -18.31 10.15 -16.71
N ALA A 79 -17.96 10.69 -17.89
CA ALA A 79 -16.97 10.08 -18.77
C ALA A 79 -15.57 10.21 -18.15
N SER A 80 -15.27 11.35 -17.54
CA SER A 80 -14.02 11.57 -16.79
C SER A 80 -13.87 10.59 -15.62
N ASP A 81 -14.94 10.30 -14.88
CA ASP A 81 -14.90 9.34 -13.78
C ASP A 81 -14.58 7.92 -14.27
N LEU A 82 -15.18 7.50 -15.38
CA LEU A 82 -14.90 6.21 -16.02
C LEU A 82 -13.47 6.11 -16.57
N GLU A 83 -12.96 7.19 -17.19
CA GLU A 83 -11.56 7.29 -17.64
C GLU A 83 -10.57 7.17 -16.45
N ILE A 84 -10.91 7.72 -15.28
CA ILE A 84 -10.11 7.57 -14.06
C ILE A 84 -10.05 6.11 -13.63
N VAL A 85 -11.15 5.36 -13.68
CA VAL A 85 -11.15 3.92 -13.36
C VAL A 85 -10.22 3.16 -14.28
N CYS A 86 -10.30 3.38 -15.60
CA CYS A 86 -9.40 2.77 -16.58
C CYS A 86 -7.94 3.10 -16.32
N THR A 87 -7.65 4.37 -16.01
CA THR A 87 -6.30 4.84 -15.71
C THR A 87 -5.75 4.19 -14.45
N ARG A 88 -6.48 4.21 -13.34
CA ARG A 88 -6.07 3.61 -12.06
C ARG A 88 -5.95 2.09 -12.13
N PHE A 89 -6.82 1.44 -12.91
CA PHE A 89 -6.72 0.01 -13.20
C PHE A 89 -5.36 -0.31 -13.86
N ARG A 90 -4.99 0.39 -14.95
CA ARG A 90 -3.71 0.15 -15.62
C ARG A 90 -2.52 0.51 -14.73
N GLN A 91 -2.60 1.66 -14.03
CA GLN A 91 -1.57 2.13 -13.11
C GLN A 91 -1.27 1.11 -12.01
N LEU A 92 -2.29 0.46 -11.46
CA LEU A 92 -2.11 -0.57 -10.43
C LEU A 92 -1.23 -1.72 -10.95
N PHE A 93 -1.50 -2.22 -12.15
CA PHE A 93 -0.69 -3.29 -12.74
C PHE A 93 0.73 -2.84 -13.05
N GLU A 94 0.89 -1.63 -13.60
CA GLU A 94 2.19 -1.04 -13.92
C GLU A 94 3.07 -0.89 -12.67
N LEU A 95 2.53 -0.34 -11.58
CA LEU A 95 3.23 -0.17 -10.29
C LEU A 95 3.76 -1.49 -9.73
N HIS A 96 3.03 -2.57 -9.98
CA HIS A 96 3.37 -3.91 -9.55
C HIS A 96 4.24 -4.68 -10.57
N GLY A 97 4.65 -4.03 -11.67
CA GLY A 97 5.51 -4.61 -12.70
C GLY A 97 4.80 -5.63 -13.59
N VAL A 98 3.47 -5.57 -13.67
CA VAL A 98 2.66 -6.42 -14.55
C VAL A 98 2.50 -5.71 -15.89
N SER A 99 3.00 -6.31 -16.97
CA SER A 99 2.80 -5.77 -18.32
C SER A 99 1.34 -5.86 -18.71
N THR A 100 0.85 -4.84 -19.44
CA THR A 100 -0.50 -4.79 -20.00
C THR A 100 -0.86 -6.05 -20.80
N PHE A 101 0.12 -6.67 -21.46
CA PHE A 101 -0.11 -7.90 -22.23
C PHE A 101 -0.49 -9.12 -21.39
N ASP A 102 -0.15 -9.12 -20.10
CA ASP A 102 -0.30 -10.25 -19.19
C ASP A 102 -1.45 -10.06 -18.18
N ILE A 103 -2.04 -8.85 -18.11
CA ILE A 103 -3.20 -8.57 -17.27
C ILE A 103 -4.36 -9.55 -17.52
N PRO A 104 -4.70 -9.94 -18.77
CA PRO A 104 -5.79 -10.91 -19.02
C PRO A 104 -5.62 -12.24 -18.30
N ASP A 105 -4.38 -12.72 -18.17
CA ASP A 105 -4.07 -14.04 -17.59
C ASP A 105 -4.45 -14.10 -16.09
N LEU A 106 -4.67 -12.95 -15.47
CA LEU A 106 -5.10 -12.81 -14.07
C LEU A 106 -6.57 -13.18 -13.85
N PHE A 107 -7.40 -13.02 -14.87
CA PHE A 107 -8.86 -13.17 -14.79
C PHE A 107 -9.35 -14.51 -15.36
N GLY A 108 -8.44 -15.28 -15.97
CA GLY A 108 -8.75 -16.50 -16.70
C GLY A 108 -9.30 -16.22 -18.11
N ASP A 109 -9.36 -17.28 -18.93
CA ASP A 109 -9.71 -17.17 -20.34
C ASP A 109 -11.07 -16.49 -20.55
N GLY A 110 -11.06 -15.43 -21.38
CA GLY A 110 -12.27 -14.81 -21.94
C GLY A 110 -12.93 -13.70 -21.12
N LYS A 111 -12.49 -13.39 -19.89
CA LYS A 111 -13.10 -12.31 -19.09
C LYS A 111 -12.62 -10.91 -19.45
N LEU A 112 -11.36 -10.78 -19.85
CA LEU A 112 -10.77 -9.51 -20.24
C LEU A 112 -9.85 -9.74 -21.43
N SER A 113 -10.07 -9.01 -22.52
CA SER A 113 -9.26 -9.15 -23.73
C SER A 113 -8.14 -8.11 -23.76
N ARG A 114 -7.05 -8.40 -24.48
CA ARG A 114 -5.99 -7.40 -24.73
C ARG A 114 -6.52 -6.19 -25.48
N SER A 115 -7.47 -6.38 -26.40
CA SER A 115 -8.18 -5.29 -27.08
C SER A 115 -8.97 -4.42 -26.11
N SER A 116 -9.59 -5.02 -25.07
CA SER A 116 -10.28 -4.25 -24.02
C SER A 116 -9.32 -3.34 -23.27
N LEU A 117 -8.04 -3.71 -23.13
CA LEU A 117 -7.07 -2.87 -22.42
C LEU A 117 -6.59 -1.64 -23.20
N LEU A 118 -6.76 -1.63 -24.52
CA LEU A 118 -6.35 -0.52 -25.40
C LEU A 118 -7.43 0.57 -25.52
N ASP A 119 -8.70 0.20 -25.37
CA ASP A 119 -9.85 1.08 -25.54
C ASP A 119 -10.58 1.25 -24.20
N ASP A 120 -10.65 2.48 -23.69
CA ASP A 120 -11.28 2.76 -22.40
C ASP A 120 -12.75 2.35 -22.36
N ARG A 121 -13.50 2.48 -23.47
CA ARG A 121 -14.92 2.07 -23.51
C ARG A 121 -15.05 0.57 -23.35
N LEU A 122 -14.24 -0.19 -24.09
CA LEU A 122 -14.22 -1.65 -23.98
C LEU A 122 -13.72 -2.10 -22.60
N LEU A 123 -12.78 -1.35 -22.00
CA LEU A 123 -12.29 -1.65 -20.66
C LEU A 123 -13.40 -1.48 -19.63
N VAL A 124 -14.06 -0.32 -19.60
CA VAL A 124 -15.18 -0.04 -18.68
C VAL A 124 -16.25 -1.12 -18.78
N ASP A 125 -16.65 -1.48 -19.99
CA ASP A 125 -17.69 -2.51 -20.21
C ASP A 125 -17.26 -3.90 -19.73
N SER A 126 -15.95 -4.17 -19.70
CA SER A 126 -15.38 -5.44 -19.21
C SER A 126 -15.20 -5.47 -17.68
N LEU A 127 -15.10 -4.30 -17.02
CA LEU A 127 -14.81 -4.18 -15.59
C LEU A 127 -16.09 -4.29 -14.74
N SER A 128 -16.46 -5.52 -14.37
CA SER A 128 -17.55 -5.73 -13.41
C SER A 128 -17.16 -5.30 -11.99
N ASP A 129 -18.16 -4.97 -11.16
CA ASP A 129 -17.94 -4.65 -9.73
C ASP A 129 -17.26 -5.80 -8.97
N GLU A 130 -17.54 -7.04 -9.34
CA GLU A 130 -16.91 -8.23 -8.77
C GLU A 130 -15.43 -8.31 -9.14
N MET A 131 -15.10 -8.00 -10.40
CA MET A 131 -13.72 -7.95 -10.87
C MET A 131 -12.92 -6.87 -10.14
N LEU A 132 -13.49 -5.67 -10.00
CA LEU A 132 -12.86 -4.58 -9.26
C LEU A 132 -12.60 -4.96 -7.79
N LYS A 133 -13.59 -5.58 -7.13
CA LYS A 133 -13.43 -6.07 -5.74
C LYS A 133 -12.36 -7.16 -5.63
N ASP A 134 -12.32 -8.10 -6.57
CA ASP A 134 -11.31 -9.16 -6.58
C ASP A 134 -9.89 -8.60 -6.75
N ILE A 135 -9.70 -7.64 -7.65
CA ILE A 135 -8.43 -6.92 -7.82
C ILE A 135 -8.05 -6.18 -6.54
N CYS A 136 -8.97 -5.41 -5.97
CA CYS A 136 -8.74 -4.68 -4.72
C CYS A 136 -8.30 -5.61 -3.59
N ASN A 137 -8.95 -6.77 -3.45
CA ASN A 137 -8.60 -7.77 -2.44
C ASN A 137 -7.24 -8.43 -2.71
N LYS A 138 -6.90 -8.71 -3.98
CA LYS A 138 -5.61 -9.27 -4.36
C LYS A 138 -4.48 -8.29 -4.04
N PHE A 139 -4.54 -7.09 -4.58
CA PHE A 139 -3.49 -6.08 -4.44
C PHE A 139 -3.52 -5.32 -3.11
N ASN A 140 -4.54 -5.58 -2.28
CA ASN A 140 -4.78 -4.91 -1.01
C ASN A 140 -4.87 -3.37 -1.18
N VAL A 141 -5.77 -2.95 -2.06
CA VAL A 141 -6.01 -1.53 -2.40
C VAL A 141 -7.47 -1.15 -2.20
N GLN A 142 -7.74 0.12 -1.94
CA GLN A 142 -9.10 0.59 -1.75
C GLN A 142 -9.89 0.61 -3.05
N LEU A 143 -11.13 0.11 -2.98
CA LEU A 143 -12.08 0.19 -4.09
C LEU A 143 -12.40 1.66 -4.43
N ASP A 144 -12.50 2.53 -3.43
CA ASP A 144 -12.75 3.96 -3.65
C ASP A 144 -11.58 4.64 -4.37
N TRP A 145 -10.35 4.19 -4.13
CA TRP A 145 -9.23 4.62 -4.96
C TRP A 145 -9.38 4.10 -6.37
N LEU A 146 -9.62 2.80 -6.58
CA LEU A 146 -9.75 2.28 -7.94
C LEU A 146 -10.90 2.95 -8.73
N LYS A 147 -11.98 3.34 -8.06
CA LYS A 147 -13.14 4.04 -8.63
C LYS A 147 -12.97 5.55 -8.83
N GLY A 148 -11.86 6.14 -8.43
CA GLY A 148 -11.65 7.60 -8.55
C GLY A 148 -12.18 8.45 -7.38
N ASN A 149 -12.84 7.84 -6.40
CA ASN A 149 -13.51 8.54 -5.29
C ASN A 149 -12.56 9.00 -4.18
N SER A 150 -11.37 8.40 -4.08
CA SER A 150 -10.36 8.69 -3.05
C SER A 150 -8.98 8.79 -3.64
N ASP A 151 -8.13 9.68 -3.15
CA ASP A 151 -6.72 9.75 -3.52
C ASP A 151 -5.84 8.77 -2.70
N GLN A 152 -6.40 8.11 -1.69
CA GLN A 152 -5.69 7.19 -0.80
C GLN A 152 -5.76 5.74 -1.32
N PRO A 153 -4.64 5.14 -1.79
CA PRO A 153 -4.67 3.80 -2.39
C PRO A 153 -4.92 2.66 -1.39
N ILE A 154 -4.68 2.88 -0.09
CA ILE A 154 -4.88 1.90 0.98
C ILE A 154 -5.64 2.55 2.15
N PRO A 155 -6.25 1.77 3.07
CA PRO A 155 -6.92 2.35 4.24
C PRO A 155 -6.03 3.23 5.10
N TYR A 156 -6.55 4.40 5.48
CA TYR A 156 -5.92 5.28 6.46
C TYR A 156 -5.68 4.50 7.75
N SER A 157 -4.45 4.53 8.28
CA SER A 157 -3.95 3.69 9.38
C SER A 157 -3.65 2.22 9.05
N GLY A 158 -3.55 1.88 7.76
CA GLY A 158 -3.22 0.53 7.29
C GLY A 158 -4.42 -0.41 7.25
N HIS A 159 -4.20 -1.62 6.75
CA HIS A 159 -5.23 -2.62 6.50
C HIS A 159 -5.82 -3.20 7.78
N TYR A 160 -5.00 -3.38 8.81
CA TYR A 160 -5.42 -3.82 10.13
C TYR A 160 -4.35 -3.54 11.19
N GLN A 161 -4.75 -3.55 12.46
CA GLN A 161 -3.82 -3.37 13.58
C GLN A 161 -3.09 -4.67 13.92
N PHE A 162 -1.79 -4.57 14.21
CA PHE A 162 -1.05 -5.68 14.84
C PHE A 162 -1.21 -5.66 16.36
N TYR A 163 -1.23 -4.47 16.97
CA TYR A 163 -1.34 -4.33 18.42
C TYR A 163 -2.69 -4.86 18.90
N LYS A 164 -2.62 -5.69 19.94
CA LYS A 164 -3.68 -6.53 20.50
C LYS A 164 -4.27 -7.56 19.54
N ASN A 165 -3.62 -7.85 18.41
CA ASN A 165 -4.15 -8.74 17.38
C ASN A 165 -3.09 -9.67 16.75
N ILE A 166 -2.00 -9.97 17.47
CA ILE A 166 -0.89 -10.80 16.96
C ILE A 166 -1.35 -12.20 16.52
N GLY A 167 -2.34 -12.79 17.18
CA GLY A 167 -2.94 -14.06 16.75
C GLY A 167 -3.50 -14.00 15.33
N TYR A 168 -4.23 -12.93 14.98
CA TYR A 168 -4.73 -12.72 13.63
C TYR A 168 -3.61 -12.46 12.61
N VAL A 169 -2.56 -11.71 12.99
CA VAL A 169 -1.39 -11.52 12.13
C VAL A 169 -0.71 -12.86 11.83
N ALA A 170 -0.48 -13.68 12.85
CA ALA A 170 0.11 -15.01 12.72
C ALA A 170 -0.78 -15.96 11.88
N TYR A 171 -2.10 -15.88 12.05
CA TYR A 171 -3.06 -16.58 11.22
C TYR A 171 -2.94 -16.21 9.73
N GLN A 172 -2.89 -14.92 9.39
CA GLN A 172 -2.71 -14.48 8.00
C GLN A 172 -1.36 -14.94 7.43
N LEU A 173 -0.27 -14.80 8.19
CA LEU A 173 1.05 -15.29 7.79
C LEU A 173 1.06 -16.81 7.50
N ALA A 174 0.38 -17.59 8.35
CA ALA A 174 0.23 -19.02 8.13
C ALA A 174 -0.56 -19.30 6.83
N ARG A 175 -1.68 -18.60 6.59
CA ARG A 175 -2.46 -18.74 5.36
C ARG A 175 -1.66 -18.39 4.11
N TYR A 176 -0.93 -17.28 4.10
CA TYR A 176 -0.06 -16.90 2.99
C TYR A 176 1.02 -17.95 2.73
N THR A 177 1.59 -18.52 3.79
CA THR A 177 2.58 -19.61 3.66
C THR A 177 1.96 -20.85 3.01
N LEU A 178 0.78 -21.26 3.44
CA LEU A 178 0.07 -22.42 2.88
C LEU A 178 -0.37 -22.19 1.43
N LYS A 179 -0.69 -20.96 1.06
CA LYS A 179 -0.95 -20.54 -0.33
C LYS A 179 0.32 -20.42 -1.18
N SER A 180 1.49 -20.76 -0.63
CA SER A 180 2.80 -20.61 -1.29
C SER A 180 3.11 -19.17 -1.71
N GLU A 181 2.56 -18.18 -1.01
CA GLU A 181 2.78 -16.75 -1.28
C GLU A 181 4.08 -16.22 -0.65
N ARG A 182 4.83 -17.07 0.08
CA ARG A 182 6.15 -16.76 0.66
C ARG A 182 6.17 -15.40 1.41
N PRO A 183 5.40 -15.26 2.50
CA PRO A 183 5.34 -14.00 3.22
C PRO A 183 6.69 -13.64 3.85
N ARG A 184 6.98 -12.33 3.91
CA ARG A 184 8.10 -11.73 4.63
C ARG A 184 7.59 -10.57 5.48
N VAL A 185 8.01 -10.51 6.74
CA VAL A 185 7.57 -9.47 7.68
C VAL A 185 8.62 -8.38 7.79
N LEU A 186 8.25 -7.15 7.50
CA LEU A 186 9.12 -5.98 7.59
C LEU A 186 8.72 -5.15 8.81
N PHE A 187 9.65 -4.94 9.73
CA PHE A 187 9.48 -4.02 10.86
C PHE A 187 10.00 -2.64 10.47
N ILE A 188 9.07 -1.73 10.22
CA ILE A 188 9.36 -0.40 9.68
C ILE A 188 9.49 0.60 10.82
N ILE A 189 10.61 1.31 10.92
CA ILE A 189 10.80 2.36 11.93
C ILE A 189 11.06 3.71 11.29
N LYS A 190 10.49 4.76 11.90
CA LYS A 190 10.74 6.15 11.51
C LYS A 190 12.07 6.59 12.11
N HIS A 191 13.11 6.68 11.30
CA HIS A 191 14.44 7.07 11.76
C HIS A 191 15.26 7.73 10.65
N GLU A 192 15.78 8.92 10.94
CA GLU A 192 16.51 9.73 9.95
C GLU A 192 18.01 9.36 9.87
N ASN A 193 18.59 8.85 10.96
CA ASN A 193 20.04 8.70 11.08
C ASN A 193 20.51 7.27 10.78
N ALA A 194 21.64 7.10 10.11
CA ALA A 194 22.07 5.76 9.69
C ALA A 194 22.58 4.85 10.83
N PHE A 195 22.74 5.34 12.06
CA PHE A 195 23.49 4.67 13.14
C PHE A 195 22.71 4.62 14.47
N GLN A 196 23.11 3.71 15.37
CA GLN A 196 22.71 3.63 16.79
C GLN A 196 21.23 3.38 17.08
N ILE A 197 20.51 2.76 16.15
CA ILE A 197 19.07 2.61 16.30
C ILE A 197 18.68 1.70 17.48
N GLU A 198 19.46 0.65 17.74
CA GLU A 198 19.23 -0.26 18.86
C GLU A 198 19.42 0.45 20.21
N GLU A 199 20.42 1.33 20.32
CA GLU A 199 20.68 2.12 21.54
C GLU A 199 19.56 3.15 21.77
N GLU A 200 19.12 3.85 20.73
CA GLU A 200 18.02 4.82 20.80
C GLU A 200 16.70 4.13 21.17
N MET A 201 16.41 2.97 20.58
CA MET A 201 15.23 2.16 20.89
C MET A 201 15.24 1.69 22.35
N ALA A 202 16.40 1.25 22.85
CA ALA A 202 16.56 0.84 24.23
C ALA A 202 16.44 2.00 25.23
N GLU A 203 16.90 3.20 24.86
CA GLU A 203 16.71 4.40 25.68
C GLU A 203 15.24 4.83 25.70
N ALA A 204 14.57 4.86 24.54
CA ALA A 204 13.15 5.14 24.46
C ALA A 204 12.31 4.13 25.26
N ALA A 205 12.74 2.86 25.33
CA ALA A 205 12.06 1.82 26.09
C ALA A 205 11.98 2.10 27.61
N LYS A 206 12.81 3.00 28.14
CA LYS A 206 12.81 3.42 29.56
C LYS A 206 11.71 4.42 29.91
N ASP A 207 11.06 5.02 28.91
CA ASP A 207 10.12 6.13 29.10
C ASP A 207 8.89 6.01 28.18
N ASP A 208 7.73 5.71 28.77
CA ASP A 208 6.44 5.51 28.05
C ASP A 208 5.72 6.84 27.72
N SER A 209 6.37 8.00 27.93
CA SER A 209 5.81 9.31 27.58
C SER A 209 5.67 9.48 26.06
N SER A 210 4.68 10.27 25.62
CA SER A 210 4.48 10.58 24.20
C SER A 210 5.66 11.30 23.55
N ASP A 211 6.44 12.04 24.34
CA ASP A 211 7.46 12.95 23.82
C ASP A 211 8.74 12.23 23.33
N LYS A 212 8.87 10.93 23.66
CA LYS A 212 9.96 10.05 23.21
C LYS A 212 9.47 8.89 22.35
N GLU A 213 8.32 9.05 21.72
CA GLU A 213 7.78 8.05 20.80
C GLU A 213 8.74 7.82 19.63
N ILE A 214 9.11 6.56 19.43
CA ILE A 214 9.70 6.08 18.18
C ILE A 214 8.60 5.34 17.42
N PRO A 215 8.06 5.91 16.32
CA PRO A 215 7.05 5.25 15.51
C PRO A 215 7.60 3.99 14.85
N ILE A 216 6.83 2.91 14.98
CA ILE A 216 7.12 1.60 14.40
C ILE A 216 5.86 1.01 13.79
N GLY A 217 5.99 0.37 12.64
CA GLY A 217 4.90 -0.36 12.01
C GLY A 217 5.35 -1.68 11.44
N VAL A 218 4.38 -2.46 10.97
CA VAL A 218 4.62 -3.78 10.38
C VAL A 218 4.08 -3.75 8.96
N VAL A 219 4.87 -4.26 8.01
CA VAL A 219 4.42 -4.52 6.64
C VAL A 219 4.65 -5.99 6.33
N ILE A 220 3.66 -6.66 5.75
CA ILE A 220 3.81 -8.03 5.26
C ILE A 220 3.97 -7.96 3.75
N GLU A 221 5.15 -8.30 3.25
CA GLU A 221 5.40 -8.52 1.83
C GLU A 221 5.00 -9.95 1.47
N ARG A 222 4.25 -10.16 0.39
CA ARG A 222 3.87 -11.48 -0.12
C ARG A 222 3.85 -11.51 -1.64
N ASN A 223 4.01 -12.70 -2.20
CA ASN A 223 4.05 -12.94 -3.65
C ASN A 223 2.74 -13.58 -4.10
N LEU A 224 1.92 -12.82 -4.83
CA LEU A 224 0.79 -13.38 -5.54
C LEU A 224 1.26 -14.08 -6.80
N ARG A 225 0.81 -15.32 -7.00
CA ARG A 225 1.08 -16.05 -8.24
C ARG A 225 -0.02 -15.82 -9.27
N PHE A 226 0.41 -15.58 -10.49
CA PHE A 226 -0.41 -15.29 -11.65
C PHE A 226 0.14 -16.11 -12.82
N GLY A 227 -0.42 -17.30 -13.03
CA GLY A 227 0.20 -18.30 -13.89
C GLY A 227 1.63 -18.61 -13.46
N ASP A 228 2.59 -18.40 -14.37
CA ASP A 228 4.02 -18.61 -14.11
C ASP A 228 4.72 -17.41 -13.46
N ARG A 229 4.01 -16.30 -13.26
CA ARG A 229 4.58 -15.07 -12.69
C ARG A 229 4.23 -14.89 -11.23
N SER A 230 5.03 -14.10 -10.55
CA SER A 230 4.77 -13.67 -9.18
C SER A 230 4.89 -12.17 -9.05
N VAL A 231 3.95 -11.56 -8.35
CA VAL A 231 3.89 -10.12 -8.11
C VAL A 231 3.94 -9.87 -6.61
N ARG A 232 4.76 -8.89 -6.19
CA ARG A 232 4.83 -8.48 -4.79
C ARG A 232 3.65 -7.61 -4.43
N VAL A 233 3.01 -7.95 -3.31
CA VAL A 233 1.91 -7.20 -2.69
C VAL A 233 2.25 -6.98 -1.22
N TYR A 234 1.71 -5.90 -0.63
CA TYR A 234 2.05 -5.45 0.71
C TYR A 234 0.80 -5.27 1.55
N ASP A 235 0.78 -5.91 2.72
CA ASP A 235 -0.18 -5.58 3.77
C ASP A 235 0.50 -4.62 4.75
N VAL A 236 0.17 -3.33 4.66
CA VAL A 236 0.58 -2.32 5.66
C VAL A 236 -0.31 -2.44 6.88
N LEU A 237 0.25 -2.70 8.05
CA LEU A 237 -0.47 -2.73 9.32
C LEU A 237 -0.35 -1.37 10.01
N LYS A 238 -1.25 -1.08 10.95
CA LYS A 238 -1.23 0.17 11.70
C LYS A 238 0.12 0.39 12.41
N SER A 239 0.66 1.60 12.30
CA SER A 239 1.83 2.01 13.08
C SER A 239 1.45 2.30 14.54
N GLU A 240 2.40 2.05 15.44
CA GLU A 240 2.28 2.26 16.87
C GLU A 240 3.63 2.80 17.40
N ARG A 241 3.73 2.94 18.71
CA ARG A 241 4.91 3.53 19.38
C ARG A 241 5.78 2.46 20.04
N TRP A 242 7.08 2.46 19.76
CA TRP A 242 8.04 1.51 20.32
C TRP A 242 8.23 1.70 21.82
N ASN A 243 8.21 2.93 22.33
CA ASN A 243 8.45 3.17 23.76
C ASN A 243 7.34 2.62 24.68
N TYR A 244 6.20 2.20 24.11
CA TYR A 244 5.15 1.51 24.86
C TYR A 244 5.45 0.03 25.04
N LYS A 245 5.77 -0.38 26.28
CA LYS A 245 6.18 -1.75 26.64
C LYS A 245 5.26 -2.85 26.08
N LYS A 246 3.94 -2.65 26.16
CA LYS A 246 2.98 -3.66 25.69
C LYS A 246 3.05 -3.89 24.19
N CYS A 247 3.28 -2.82 23.43
CA CYS A 247 3.48 -2.87 21.99
C CYS A 247 4.76 -3.61 21.64
N ARG A 248 5.89 -3.28 22.30
CA ARG A 248 7.18 -3.99 22.08
C ARG A 248 7.10 -5.48 22.32
N VAL A 249 6.50 -5.89 23.43
CA VAL A 249 6.34 -7.32 23.76
C VAL A 249 5.59 -8.04 22.64
N GLN A 250 4.55 -7.43 22.07
CA GLN A 250 3.80 -8.01 20.96
C GLN A 250 4.58 -8.05 19.65
N LEU A 251 5.35 -7.00 19.32
CA LEU A 251 6.25 -7.00 18.16
C LEU A 251 7.30 -8.09 18.28
N LYS A 252 7.96 -8.21 19.43
CA LYS A 252 8.92 -9.30 19.71
C LYS A 252 8.26 -10.68 19.69
N THR A 253 7.01 -10.78 20.14
CA THR A 253 6.23 -12.04 20.04
C THR A 253 6.00 -12.42 18.58
N LEU A 254 5.73 -11.45 17.69
CA LEU A 254 5.62 -11.68 16.25
C LEU A 254 6.97 -12.04 15.62
N MET A 255 8.06 -11.39 16.02
CA MET A 255 9.42 -11.76 15.59
C MET A 255 9.72 -13.22 15.97
N LEU A 256 9.38 -13.61 17.21
CA LEU A 256 9.56 -14.98 17.70
C LEU A 256 8.69 -15.98 16.93
N PHE A 257 7.46 -15.61 16.55
CA PHE A 257 6.62 -16.42 15.67
C PHE A 257 7.28 -16.65 14.32
N CYS A 258 7.82 -15.60 13.70
CA CYS A 258 8.52 -15.69 12.42
C CYS A 258 9.77 -16.58 12.53
N GLN A 259 10.61 -16.37 13.55
CA GLN A 259 11.79 -17.21 13.81
C GLN A 259 11.41 -18.68 14.02
N LYS A 260 10.37 -18.97 14.80
CA LYS A 260 9.91 -20.34 15.04
C LYS A 260 9.40 -20.98 13.76
N THR A 261 8.64 -20.27 12.94
CA THR A 261 8.01 -20.82 11.72
C THR A 261 8.91 -20.83 10.50
N GLY A 262 10.05 -20.14 10.54
CA GLY A 262 10.94 -19.97 9.38
C GLY A 262 10.45 -18.92 8.38
N ILE A 263 9.42 -18.13 8.74
CA ILE A 263 8.99 -16.98 7.95
C ILE A 263 10.06 -15.90 8.09
N SER A 264 10.58 -15.41 6.96
CA SER A 264 11.61 -14.37 6.96
C SER A 264 11.06 -13.06 7.52
N PHE A 265 11.88 -12.36 8.30
CA PHE A 265 11.58 -11.02 8.74
C PHE A 265 12.84 -10.16 8.80
N ASP A 266 12.69 -8.86 8.58
CA ASP A 266 13.79 -7.90 8.56
C ASP A 266 13.33 -6.54 9.08
N GLY A 267 14.30 -5.69 9.44
CA GLY A 267 14.05 -4.32 9.80
C GLY A 267 14.28 -3.37 8.62
N VAL A 268 13.38 -2.41 8.43
CA VAL A 268 13.54 -1.31 7.46
C VAL A 268 13.35 0.02 8.16
N ARG A 269 14.20 0.99 7.82
CA ARG A 269 14.17 2.36 8.32
C ARG A 269 13.64 3.26 7.23
N LEU A 270 12.78 4.19 7.59
CA LEU A 270 12.27 5.19 6.66
C LEU A 270 12.46 6.58 7.27
N THR A 271 12.76 7.54 6.40
CA THR A 271 12.69 8.96 6.74
C THR A 271 11.27 9.33 7.18
N SER A 272 11.11 10.46 7.86
CA SER A 272 9.80 10.96 8.31
C SER A 272 8.80 11.09 7.18
N ALA A 273 9.26 11.52 6.01
CA ALA A 273 8.42 11.67 4.82
C ALA A 273 7.92 10.31 4.32
N ASN A 274 8.82 9.35 4.10
CA ASN A 274 8.45 8.03 3.58
C ASN A 274 7.62 7.22 4.59
N PHE A 275 7.93 7.32 5.88
CA PHE A 275 7.14 6.67 6.93
C PHE A 275 5.71 7.21 6.95
N SER A 276 5.55 8.54 6.91
CA SER A 276 4.21 9.17 6.88
C SER A 276 3.44 8.78 5.62
N GLN A 277 4.09 8.82 4.45
CA GLN A 277 3.46 8.41 3.19
C GLN A 277 2.97 6.96 3.19
N LEU A 278 3.72 6.06 3.84
CA LEU A 278 3.39 4.63 3.95
C LEU A 278 2.21 4.38 4.91
N PHE A 279 2.25 4.95 6.12
CA PHE A 279 1.27 4.63 7.17
C PHE A 279 0.05 5.57 7.21
N HIS A 280 0.11 6.72 6.55
CA HIS A 280 -1.03 7.62 6.32
C HIS A 280 -1.64 7.49 4.92
N SER A 281 -1.21 6.47 4.17
CA SER A 281 -1.86 6.04 2.93
C SER A 281 -1.83 7.10 1.82
N GLU A 282 -0.71 7.82 1.71
CA GLU A 282 -0.53 8.86 0.69
C GLU A 282 0.10 8.30 -0.60
N ARG A 283 0.76 7.13 -0.53
CA ARG A 283 1.42 6.46 -1.65
C ARG A 283 1.33 4.95 -1.57
N PHE A 284 1.61 4.26 -2.67
CA PHE A 284 1.65 2.80 -2.66
C PHE A 284 2.88 2.28 -1.90
N PRO A 285 2.72 1.18 -1.13
CA PRO A 285 3.85 0.56 -0.44
C PRO A 285 4.97 0.13 -1.38
N VAL A 286 4.62 -0.33 -2.59
CA VAL A 286 5.58 -0.79 -3.60
C VAL A 286 6.53 0.33 -4.03
N GLU A 287 6.05 1.57 -4.16
CA GLU A 287 6.88 2.73 -4.55
C GLU A 287 7.90 3.10 -3.45
N ILE A 288 7.50 2.94 -2.19
CA ILE A 288 8.32 3.29 -1.03
C ILE A 288 9.34 2.18 -0.72
N LEU A 289 8.90 0.92 -0.71
CA LEU A 289 9.67 -0.20 -0.19
C LEU A 289 10.58 -0.85 -1.23
N GLN A 290 10.31 -0.74 -2.54
CA GLN A 290 11.22 -1.25 -3.56
C GLN A 290 12.62 -0.61 -3.46
N ASN A 291 12.69 0.67 -3.08
CA ASN A 291 13.93 1.45 -3.01
C ASN A 291 14.65 1.40 -1.65
N ALA A 292 14.04 0.81 -0.62
CA ALA A 292 14.54 0.87 0.76
C ALA A 292 15.61 -0.19 1.10
N ASN A 293 15.88 -1.14 0.19
CA ASN A 293 16.33 -2.49 0.56
C ASN A 293 17.81 -2.72 0.90
N THR A 294 18.70 -1.73 0.95
CA THR A 294 20.12 -2.00 1.34
C THR A 294 20.75 -0.99 2.29
N THR A 295 20.45 0.30 2.17
CA THR A 295 21.04 1.33 3.04
C THR A 295 20.22 1.63 4.31
N HIS A 296 18.98 1.12 4.36
CA HIS A 296 18.03 1.44 5.41
C HIS A 296 17.68 0.23 6.30
N ALA A 297 18.48 -0.84 6.29
CA ALA A 297 18.21 -2.00 7.13
C ALA A 297 18.47 -1.73 8.62
N TRP A 298 17.78 -2.46 9.49
CA TRP A 298 18.12 -2.69 10.90
C TRP A 298 17.82 -4.14 11.28
N PHE A 299 18.32 -4.62 12.43
CA PHE A 299 18.36 -6.05 12.76
C PHE A 299 17.45 -6.40 13.95
N PRO A 300 16.13 -6.58 13.73
CA PRO A 300 15.17 -6.89 14.78
C PRO A 300 15.41 -8.23 15.48
N ASP A 301 16.10 -9.17 14.84
CA ASP A 301 16.42 -10.48 15.41
C ASP A 301 17.35 -10.39 16.62
N ALA A 302 18.18 -9.34 16.71
CA ALA A 302 19.03 -9.07 17.87
C ALA A 302 18.22 -8.93 19.18
N LEU A 303 16.97 -8.48 19.07
CA LEU A 303 16.04 -8.33 20.20
C LEU A 303 15.52 -9.66 20.75
N LEU A 304 15.78 -10.78 20.07
CA LEU A 304 15.42 -12.13 20.48
C LEU A 304 16.60 -12.96 20.97
N TRP A 305 17.82 -12.43 20.93
CA TRP A 305 19.01 -13.16 21.38
C TRP A 305 18.98 -13.37 22.89
N ASP A 306 19.14 -14.62 23.31
CA ASP A 306 19.26 -15.03 24.71
C ASP A 306 20.67 -14.73 25.23
N ASN A 307 21.06 -13.46 25.19
CA ASN A 307 22.36 -12.96 25.60
C ASN A 307 22.23 -11.51 26.07
N GLU A 308 22.42 -11.28 27.37
CA GLU A 308 22.27 -9.95 28.00
C GLU A 308 23.26 -8.90 27.47
N GLU A 309 24.46 -9.29 27.06
CA GLU A 309 25.46 -8.36 26.52
C GLU A 309 25.12 -7.87 25.11
N ARG A 310 24.34 -8.65 24.35
CA ARG A 310 24.03 -8.35 22.94
C ARG A 310 22.58 -7.95 22.70
N ASN A 311 21.67 -8.33 23.59
CA ASN A 311 20.26 -7.96 23.50
C ASN A 311 20.01 -6.75 24.42
N PRO A 312 19.84 -5.54 23.87
CA PRO A 312 19.68 -4.33 24.67
C PRO A 312 18.39 -4.32 25.50
N GLU A 313 17.43 -5.19 25.18
CA GLU A 313 16.16 -5.32 25.87
C GLU A 313 15.95 -6.74 26.44
N TYR A 314 17.05 -7.42 26.82
CA TYR A 314 17.08 -8.79 27.34
C TYR A 314 16.06 -9.06 28.47
N GLY A 315 15.88 -8.11 29.39
CA GLY A 315 14.96 -8.23 30.52
C GLY A 315 13.49 -8.45 30.13
N GLU A 316 13.09 -8.18 28.88
CA GLU A 316 11.73 -8.43 28.39
C GLU A 316 11.52 -9.82 27.79
N LEU A 317 12.59 -10.58 27.50
CA LEU A 317 12.51 -11.88 26.81
C LEU A 317 11.64 -12.88 27.54
N ALA A 318 11.74 -12.96 28.88
CA ALA A 318 10.90 -13.85 29.68
C ALA A 318 9.40 -13.55 29.48
N THR A 319 9.04 -12.27 29.37
CA THR A 319 7.65 -11.85 29.08
C THR A 319 7.25 -12.20 27.66
N VAL A 320 8.15 -12.08 26.68
CA VAL A 320 7.90 -12.48 25.28
C VAL A 320 7.65 -13.99 25.18
N PHE A 321 8.47 -14.81 25.82
CA PHE A 321 8.29 -16.27 25.84
C PHE A 321 7.01 -16.69 26.56
N GLU A 322 6.67 -16.02 27.66
CA GLU A 322 5.40 -16.25 28.37
C GLU A 322 4.19 -15.85 27.52
N CYS A 323 4.25 -14.68 26.87
CA CYS A 323 3.23 -14.20 25.93
C CYS A 323 2.96 -15.25 24.84
N TYR A 324 4.03 -15.76 24.22
CA TYR A 324 3.96 -16.78 23.18
C TYR A 324 3.36 -18.10 23.67
N SER A 325 3.82 -18.58 24.84
CA SER A 325 3.52 -19.94 25.30
C SER A 325 2.17 -20.05 26.00
N LYS A 326 1.80 -19.05 26.81
CA LYS A 326 0.58 -19.10 27.65
C LYS A 326 -0.60 -18.35 27.03
N GLY A 327 -0.40 -17.66 25.89
CA GLY A 327 -1.41 -16.77 25.29
C GLY A 327 -1.86 -15.65 26.23
N GLY A 328 -1.06 -15.36 27.26
CA GLY A 328 -1.47 -14.69 28.49
C GLY A 328 -1.26 -13.18 28.51
N TYR A 329 -0.64 -12.60 27.47
CA TYR A 329 -0.48 -11.15 27.39
C TYR A 329 -1.70 -10.54 26.65
N GLU A 330 -2.66 -10.05 27.43
CA GLU A 330 -3.85 -9.31 26.97
C GLU A 330 -4.77 -10.05 25.97
N ALA A 331 -4.82 -11.39 25.99
CA ALA A 331 -5.64 -12.24 25.09
C ALA A 331 -5.33 -12.15 23.58
N SER A 332 -4.32 -11.36 23.20
CA SER A 332 -3.95 -11.06 21.81
C SER A 332 -3.06 -12.11 21.13
N ALA A 333 -2.43 -12.99 21.92
CA ALA A 333 -1.52 -14.05 21.50
C ALA A 333 -2.15 -15.45 21.59
N ARG A 334 -3.48 -15.52 21.76
CA ARG A 334 -4.20 -16.80 21.74
C ARG A 334 -3.97 -17.50 20.40
N TYR A 335 -3.81 -18.82 20.45
CA TYR A 335 -3.70 -19.69 19.29
C TYR A 335 -2.42 -19.55 18.43
N LEU A 336 -1.40 -18.81 18.88
CA LEU A 336 -0.11 -18.76 18.14
C LEU A 336 0.49 -20.14 17.88
N HIS A 337 0.40 -21.06 18.84
CA HIS A 337 0.84 -22.44 18.68
C HIS A 337 0.06 -23.21 17.60
N ILE A 338 -1.22 -22.87 17.37
CA ILE A 338 -2.04 -23.46 16.29
C ILE A 338 -1.49 -23.01 14.94
N HIS A 339 -1.27 -21.71 14.78
CA HIS A 339 -0.73 -21.14 13.54
C HIS A 339 0.73 -21.56 13.30
N GLU A 340 1.54 -21.72 14.36
CA GLU A 340 2.89 -22.31 14.25
C GLU A 340 2.81 -23.75 13.72
N LYS A 341 1.89 -24.55 14.27
CA LYS A 341 1.64 -25.93 13.84
C LYS A 341 1.11 -26.00 12.41
N ALA A 342 0.27 -25.06 12.00
CA ALA A 342 -0.25 -24.95 10.63
C ALA A 342 0.90 -24.76 9.62
N VAL A 343 1.88 -23.91 9.94
CA VAL A 343 3.05 -23.70 9.06
C VAL A 343 4.00 -24.90 9.08
N LYS A 344 4.34 -25.43 10.26
CA LYS A 344 5.36 -26.49 10.40
C LYS A 344 4.88 -27.88 10.00
N THR A 345 3.62 -28.18 10.30
CA THR A 345 3.04 -29.50 10.16
C THR A 345 1.62 -29.41 9.61
N PRO A 346 1.43 -28.84 8.39
CA PRO A 346 0.11 -28.61 7.81
C PRO A 346 -0.74 -29.88 7.69
N TRP A 347 -0.11 -31.04 7.47
CA TRP A 347 -0.79 -32.34 7.43
C TRP A 347 -1.43 -32.79 8.75
N LYS A 348 -1.20 -32.06 9.85
CA LYS A 348 -1.87 -32.27 11.15
C LYS A 348 -3.09 -31.37 11.35
N LEU A 349 -3.41 -30.50 10.40
CA LEU A 349 -4.66 -29.75 10.41
C LEU A 349 -5.81 -30.68 10.04
N LYS A 350 -6.98 -30.44 10.63
CA LYS A 350 -8.19 -31.23 10.35
C LYS A 350 -8.69 -31.00 8.92
N ASP A 351 -8.66 -29.75 8.50
CA ASP A 351 -9.07 -29.30 7.18
C ASP A 351 -8.16 -28.13 6.77
N VAL A 352 -7.24 -28.40 5.85
CA VAL A 352 -6.27 -27.41 5.36
C VAL A 352 -6.95 -26.39 4.46
N ASP A 353 -7.90 -26.82 3.63
CA ASP A 353 -8.58 -25.95 2.67
C ASP A 353 -9.49 -24.96 3.41
N ALA A 354 -10.25 -25.42 4.40
CA ALA A 354 -11.07 -24.55 5.24
C ALA A 354 -10.23 -23.52 6.03
N TYR A 355 -9.04 -23.92 6.50
CA TYR A 355 -8.08 -23.01 7.15
C TYR A 355 -7.59 -21.94 6.17
N ILE A 356 -7.20 -22.36 4.97
CA ILE A 356 -6.76 -21.46 3.90
C ILE A 356 -7.88 -20.49 3.50
N ASP A 357 -9.14 -20.92 3.50
CA ASP A 357 -10.29 -20.11 3.08
C ASP A 357 -10.78 -19.12 4.13
N GLY A 358 -10.43 -19.30 5.41
CA GLY A 358 -10.75 -18.31 6.45
C GLY A 358 -11.53 -18.86 7.64
N SER A 359 -11.79 -20.17 7.71
CA SER A 359 -12.70 -20.77 8.69
C SER A 359 -12.02 -21.15 10.00
N LEU A 360 -11.70 -20.16 10.84
CA LEU A 360 -11.08 -20.30 12.17
C LEU A 360 -11.76 -21.33 13.10
N HIS A 361 -13.06 -21.59 12.94
CA HIS A 361 -13.84 -22.45 13.85
C HIS A 361 -13.67 -23.96 13.64
N GLN A 362 -12.91 -24.40 12.63
CA GLN A 362 -12.67 -25.82 12.36
C GLN A 362 -11.31 -26.32 12.88
N GLU A 363 -10.61 -25.47 13.64
CA GLU A 363 -9.21 -25.68 13.99
C GLU A 363 -9.05 -26.43 15.32
N THR A 364 -8.57 -27.67 15.20
CA THR A 364 -8.03 -28.56 16.24
C THR A 364 -9.01 -29.23 17.21
N THR A 365 -8.94 -30.57 17.24
CA THR A 365 -9.17 -31.38 18.46
C THR A 365 -7.86 -31.44 19.24
#